data_AF-A0A022Q9W1-F1
#
_entry.id   AF-A0A022Q9W1-F1
#
_cell.length_a   1.000
_cell.length_b   1.000
_cell.length_c   1.000
_cell.angle_alpha   90.00
_cell.angle_beta   90.00
_cell.angle_gamma   90.00
#
_symmetry.space_group_name_H-M   'P 1'
#
loop_
_entity.id
_entity.type
_entity.pdbx_description
1 polymer ?
#
loop_
_entity_poly.entity_id
_entity_poly.type
_entity_poly.pdbx_seq_one_letter_code
_entity_poly.pdbx_strand_id
1 'polypeptide(L)'
;MDSSDKASLLLRDDRLHSVRRRNKTLIIIFFSLIMVLALIIGGIVISLVQKINSQFPPSSYSPAIRSFCAPSNFPPYCMSSLFSSSAIRTQSKTMTKPSQVFLLSLRTSVEHLSGIISAASSGARPEPAFANCLSASAHAVGQLNKTMYLMRVDPDLEMRPYYQRRDMSEWIGTTAEDLARCAREMWKVESKVFDGVYKVADLVRFSKEFLDHYGNVNTTVRWDSAAASDRSSRNWIVEDLVTVSLFGSGYLLLVFLFCLLLRIY
;
A
#
# COMPACT_ATOMS: atom_id res chain seq x y z
N MET A 1 47.36 -55.68 -10.08
CA MET A 1 46.71 -54.36 -9.93
C MET A 1 47.36 -53.46 -10.96
N ASP A 2 46.60 -53.13 -11.99
CA ASP A 2 47.09 -52.65 -13.27
C ASP A 2 47.27 -51.12 -13.26
N SER A 3 48.24 -50.62 -14.03
CA SER A 3 48.56 -49.18 -14.14
C SER A 3 47.36 -48.37 -14.65
N SER A 4 46.47 -49.03 -15.39
CA SER A 4 45.23 -48.46 -15.94
C SER A 4 44.23 -48.01 -14.86
N ASP A 5 44.18 -48.69 -13.70
CA ASP A 5 43.21 -48.38 -12.63
C ASP A 5 43.58 -47.13 -11.82
N LYS A 6 44.87 -46.78 -11.75
CA LYS A 6 45.32 -45.55 -11.05
C LYS A 6 45.00 -44.29 -11.88
N ALA A 7 45.12 -44.38 -13.21
CA ALA A 7 44.82 -43.26 -14.09
C ALA A 7 43.33 -42.91 -14.09
N SER A 8 42.45 -43.93 -14.04
CA SER A 8 41.00 -43.71 -14.01
C SER A 8 40.50 -43.13 -12.68
N LEU A 9 41.15 -43.44 -11.56
CA LEU A 9 40.84 -42.87 -10.24
C LEU A 9 41.22 -41.40 -10.12
N LEU A 10 42.42 -41.00 -10.59
CA LEU A 10 42.88 -39.60 -10.54
C LEU A 10 42.01 -38.68 -11.41
N LEU A 11 41.63 -39.15 -12.60
CA LEU A 11 40.75 -38.39 -13.51
C LEU A 11 39.32 -38.21 -12.96
N ARG A 12 38.88 -39.11 -12.08
CA ARG A 12 37.57 -39.04 -11.42
C ARG A 12 37.59 -38.07 -10.24
N ASP A 13 38.69 -38.01 -9.50
CA ASP A 13 38.87 -37.11 -8.36
C ASP A 13 38.98 -35.64 -8.81
N ASP A 14 39.72 -35.36 -9.89
CA ASP A 14 39.82 -34.01 -10.47
C ASP A 14 38.48 -33.47 -10.99
N ARG A 15 37.64 -34.33 -11.60
CA ARG A 15 36.28 -33.93 -12.02
C ARG A 15 35.39 -33.62 -10.83
N LEU A 16 35.41 -34.45 -9.79
CA LEU A 16 34.65 -34.25 -8.56
C LEU A 16 35.08 -32.96 -7.84
N HIS A 17 36.37 -32.68 -7.78
CA HIS A 17 36.91 -31.42 -7.25
C HIS A 17 36.46 -30.20 -8.06
N SER A 18 36.47 -30.29 -9.40
CA SER A 18 36.04 -29.18 -10.27
C SER A 18 34.54 -28.87 -10.18
N VAL A 19 33.69 -29.91 -10.06
CA VAL A 19 32.23 -29.74 -9.92
C VAL A 19 31.89 -29.17 -8.54
N ARG A 20 32.57 -29.64 -7.49
CA ARG A 20 32.39 -29.11 -6.12
C ARG A 20 32.81 -27.64 -6.02
N ARG A 21 33.86 -27.23 -6.74
CA ARG A 21 34.34 -25.84 -6.81
C ARG A 21 33.37 -24.94 -7.58
N ARG A 22 32.84 -25.41 -8.72
CA ARG A 22 31.84 -24.69 -9.53
C ARG A 22 30.52 -24.47 -8.78
N ASN A 23 30.06 -25.46 -8.03
CA ASN A 23 28.83 -25.33 -7.24
C ASN A 23 28.99 -24.33 -6.08
N LYS A 24 30.17 -24.27 -5.44
CA LYS A 24 30.45 -23.24 -4.42
C LYS A 24 30.43 -21.83 -5.00
N THR A 25 31.03 -21.63 -6.17
CA THR A 25 31.04 -20.32 -6.84
C THR A 25 29.63 -19.88 -7.27
N LEU A 26 28.81 -20.79 -7.80
CA LEU A 26 27.43 -20.49 -8.18
C LEU A 26 26.55 -20.07 -6.99
N ILE A 27 26.72 -20.74 -5.84
CA ILE A 27 25.97 -20.39 -4.63
C ILE A 27 26.37 -18.99 -4.14
N ILE A 28 27.67 -18.66 -4.12
CA ILE A 28 28.15 -17.32 -3.72
C ILE A 28 27.57 -16.23 -4.64
N ILE A 29 27.58 -16.45 -5.95
CA ILE A 29 27.03 -15.50 -6.93
C ILE A 29 25.52 -15.30 -6.71
N PHE A 30 24.78 -16.39 -6.50
CA PHE A 30 23.33 -16.34 -6.27
C PHE A 30 22.97 -15.56 -4.99
N PHE A 31 23.68 -15.81 -3.89
CA PHE A 31 23.48 -15.05 -2.65
C PHE A 31 23.90 -13.58 -2.76
N SER A 32 25.00 -13.31 -3.48
CA SER A 32 25.42 -11.94 -3.77
C SER A 32 24.35 -11.18 -4.57
N LEU A 33 23.74 -11.84 -5.55
CA LEU A 33 22.64 -11.27 -6.33
C LEU A 33 21.41 -10.97 -5.46
N ILE A 34 21.02 -11.91 -4.59
CA ILE A 34 19.90 -11.70 -3.65
C ILE A 34 20.19 -10.51 -2.72
N MET A 35 21.43 -10.40 -2.23
CA MET A 35 21.85 -9.28 -1.38
C MET A 35 21.72 -7.93 -2.08
N VAL A 36 22.22 -7.84 -3.31
CA VAL A 36 22.13 -6.62 -4.11
C VAL A 36 20.67 -6.26 -4.37
N LEU A 37 19.81 -7.23 -4.69
CA LEU A 37 18.37 -7.01 -4.88
C LEU A 37 17.70 -6.49 -3.60
N ALA A 38 17.98 -7.08 -2.45
CA ALA A 38 17.43 -6.63 -1.17
C ALA A 38 17.82 -5.18 -0.84
N LEU A 39 19.08 -4.81 -1.09
CA LEU A 39 19.57 -3.45 -0.88
C LEU A 39 18.92 -2.43 -1.83
N ILE A 40 18.74 -2.80 -3.10
CA ILE A 40 18.06 -1.94 -4.08
C ILE A 40 16.61 -1.71 -3.65
N ILE A 41 15.88 -2.77 -3.29
CA ILE A 41 14.48 -2.67 -2.84
C ILE A 41 14.39 -1.81 -1.58
N GLY A 42 15.24 -2.07 -0.57
CA GLY A 42 15.29 -1.28 0.65
C GLY A 42 15.57 0.21 0.38
N GLY A 43 16.53 0.51 -0.49
CA GLY A 43 16.86 1.87 -0.89
C GLY A 43 15.70 2.59 -1.58
N ILE A 44 14.97 1.90 -2.47
CA ILE A 44 13.78 2.44 -3.13
C ILE A 44 12.70 2.78 -2.09
N VAL A 45 12.42 1.87 -1.15
CA VAL A 45 11.42 2.09 -0.09
C VAL A 45 11.79 3.30 0.77
N ILE A 46 13.03 3.38 1.24
CA ILE A 46 13.51 4.50 2.06
C ILE A 46 13.41 5.82 1.29
N SER A 47 13.84 5.84 0.03
CA SER A 47 13.76 7.04 -0.81
C SER A 47 12.32 7.50 -1.03
N LEU A 48 11.40 6.54 -1.26
CA LEU A 48 9.99 6.83 -1.43
C LEU A 48 9.38 7.43 -0.15
N VAL A 49 9.68 6.85 1.01
CA VAL A 49 9.23 7.35 2.32
C VAL A 49 9.77 8.75 2.60
N GLN A 50 11.06 8.99 2.35
CA GLN A 50 11.67 10.32 2.52
C GLN A 50 11.03 11.37 1.59
N LYS A 51 10.73 11.00 0.34
CA LYS A 51 10.06 11.88 -0.61
C LYS A 51 8.64 12.24 -0.15
N ILE A 52 7.90 11.27 0.39
CA ILE A 52 6.56 11.50 0.93
C ILE A 52 6.61 12.43 2.16
N ASN A 53 7.52 12.15 3.10
CA ASN A 53 7.65 12.93 4.34
C ASN A 53 8.17 14.36 4.09
N SER A 54 9.03 14.56 3.09
CA SER A 54 9.53 15.89 2.72
C SER A 54 8.48 16.72 1.99
N GLN A 55 7.64 16.11 1.15
CA GLN A 55 6.53 16.80 0.51
C GLN A 55 5.39 17.12 1.48
N PHE A 56 5.19 16.31 2.52
CA PHE A 56 4.10 16.50 3.47
C PHE A 56 4.55 16.18 4.90
N PRO A 57 5.06 17.18 5.65
CA PRO A 57 5.53 16.93 7.00
C PRO A 57 4.37 16.52 7.92
N PRO A 58 4.59 15.60 8.89
CA PRO A 58 3.53 15.05 9.76
C PRO A 58 2.69 16.10 10.49
N SER A 59 3.26 17.28 10.77
CA SER A 59 2.59 18.43 11.37
C SER A 59 1.55 19.10 10.48
N SER A 60 1.55 18.83 9.17
CA SER A 60 0.60 19.39 8.21
C SER A 60 -0.76 18.70 8.22
N TYR A 61 -0.86 17.51 8.81
CA TYR A 61 -2.07 16.70 8.83
C TYR A 61 -2.91 16.96 10.07
N SER A 62 -4.20 17.25 9.87
CA SER A 62 -5.14 17.35 10.99
C SER A 62 -5.27 16.01 11.72
N PRO A 63 -5.56 16.02 13.04
CA PRO A 63 -5.76 14.79 13.81
C PRO A 63 -6.84 13.88 13.20
N ALA A 64 -7.88 14.45 12.61
CA ALA A 64 -8.93 13.72 11.91
C ALA A 64 -8.39 12.88 10.73
N ILE A 65 -7.47 13.43 9.94
CA ILE A 65 -6.87 12.72 8.79
C ILE A 65 -5.93 11.61 9.25
N ARG A 66 -5.13 11.88 10.28
CA ARG A 66 -4.28 10.83 10.89
C ARG A 66 -5.11 9.67 11.40
N SER A 67 -6.20 9.97 12.09
CA SER A 67 -7.12 8.97 12.64
C SER A 67 -7.83 8.17 11.54
N PHE A 68 -8.24 8.83 10.46
CA PHE A 68 -8.84 8.17 9.30
C PHE A 68 -7.86 7.23 8.60
N CYS A 69 -6.59 7.65 8.43
CA CYS A 69 -5.56 6.86 7.76
C CYS A 69 -4.87 5.82 8.65
N ALA A 70 -5.03 5.88 9.97
CA ALA A 70 -4.35 5.00 10.91
C ALA A 70 -4.58 3.50 10.63
N PRO A 71 -5.79 3.04 10.22
CA PRO A 71 -6.02 1.64 9.89
C PRO A 71 -5.48 1.20 8.53
N SER A 72 -4.99 2.13 7.71
CA SER A 72 -4.48 1.81 6.39
C SER A 72 -3.25 0.93 6.51
N ASN A 73 -3.10 -0.02 5.59
CA ASN A 73 -1.87 -0.82 5.47
C ASN A 73 -0.65 0.06 5.18
N PHE A 74 -0.86 1.27 4.65
CA PHE A 74 0.21 2.25 4.45
C PHE A 74 -0.28 3.68 4.75
N PRO A 75 -0.27 4.10 6.03
CA PRO A 75 -0.80 5.40 6.46
C PRO A 75 -0.17 6.62 5.77
N PRO A 76 1.16 6.69 5.53
CA PRO A 76 1.78 7.82 4.82
C PRO A 76 1.22 8.00 3.40
N TYR A 77 0.93 6.90 2.71
CA TYR A 77 0.35 6.94 1.38
C TYR A 77 -1.12 7.36 1.39
N CYS A 78 -1.90 6.90 2.38
CA CYS A 78 -3.25 7.41 2.60
C CYS A 78 -3.26 8.93 2.81
N MET A 79 -2.40 9.42 3.70
CA MET A 79 -2.33 10.84 4.04
C MET A 79 -1.92 11.72 2.85
N SER A 80 -0.89 11.31 2.10
CA SER A 80 -0.45 12.01 0.89
C SER A 80 -1.49 11.94 -0.24
N SER A 81 -2.16 10.81 -0.44
CA SER A 81 -3.23 10.66 -1.43
C SER A 81 -4.41 11.57 -1.11
N LEU A 82 -4.84 11.66 0.15
CA LEU A 82 -5.87 12.60 0.58
C LEU A 82 -5.45 14.06 0.34
N PHE A 83 -4.21 14.43 0.67
CA PHE A 83 -3.71 15.79 0.47
C PHE A 83 -3.48 16.18 -0.98
N SER A 84 -3.39 15.20 -1.88
CA SER A 84 -3.38 15.45 -3.33
C SER A 84 -4.71 16.00 -3.84
N SER A 85 -5.82 15.72 -3.13
CA SER A 85 -7.12 16.32 -3.41
C SER A 85 -7.19 17.74 -2.86
N SER A 86 -7.42 18.72 -3.73
CA SER A 86 -7.57 20.12 -3.35
C SER A 86 -8.76 20.34 -2.41
N ALA A 87 -9.86 19.61 -2.60
CA ALA A 87 -11.04 19.67 -1.76
C ALA A 87 -10.72 19.26 -0.31
N ILE A 88 -10.04 18.11 -0.16
CA ILE A 88 -9.67 17.56 1.16
C ILE A 88 -8.63 18.44 1.82
N ARG A 89 -7.61 18.88 1.10
CA ARG A 89 -6.59 19.79 1.64
C ARG A 89 -7.20 21.08 2.18
N THR A 90 -8.17 21.67 1.47
CA THR A 90 -8.81 22.93 1.87
C THR A 90 -9.66 22.77 3.13
N GLN A 91 -10.40 21.66 3.22
CA GLN A 91 -11.29 21.39 4.36
C GLN A 91 -10.58 20.71 5.54
N SER A 92 -9.37 20.18 5.35
CA SER A 92 -8.61 19.45 6.37
C SER A 92 -8.46 20.20 7.70
N LYS A 93 -8.34 21.53 7.65
CA LYS A 93 -8.15 22.41 8.82
C LYS A 93 -9.39 22.53 9.70
N THR A 94 -10.59 22.35 9.13
CA THR A 94 -11.86 22.46 9.86
C THR A 94 -12.38 21.10 10.32
N MET A 95 -11.77 20.01 9.88
CA MET A 95 -12.16 18.66 10.23
C MET A 95 -11.66 18.28 11.62
N THR A 96 -12.61 17.96 12.50
CA THR A 96 -12.33 17.53 13.88
C THR A 96 -12.56 16.03 14.08
N LYS A 97 -13.36 15.39 13.22
CA LYS A 97 -13.71 13.97 13.34
C LYS A 97 -13.27 13.17 12.10
N PRO A 98 -12.77 11.93 12.26
CA PRO A 98 -12.40 11.09 11.11
C PRO A 98 -13.62 10.73 10.23
N SER A 99 -14.83 10.68 10.79
CA SER A 99 -16.08 10.48 10.03
C SER A 99 -16.32 11.60 8.99
N GLN A 100 -15.82 12.82 9.24
CA GLN A 100 -15.88 13.93 8.27
C GLN A 100 -14.91 13.72 7.12
N VAL A 101 -13.71 13.19 7.40
CA VAL A 101 -12.72 12.83 6.37
C VAL A 101 -13.27 11.72 5.49
N PHE A 102 -13.88 10.69 6.10
CA PHE A 102 -14.58 9.62 5.40
C PHE A 102 -15.71 10.13 4.49
N LEU A 103 -16.59 11.00 5.01
CA LEU A 103 -17.67 11.53 4.17
C LEU A 103 -17.13 12.37 3.01
N LEU A 104 -16.07 13.16 3.25
CA LEU A 104 -15.46 13.96 2.19
C LEU A 104 -14.74 13.08 1.16
N SER A 105 -14.04 12.02 1.57
CA SER A 105 -13.39 11.10 0.64
C SER A 105 -14.41 10.45 -0.30
N LEU A 106 -15.57 10.01 0.22
CA LEU A 106 -16.65 9.48 -0.61
C LEU A 106 -17.20 10.52 -1.60
N ARG A 107 -17.42 11.77 -1.15
CA ARG A 107 -17.90 12.85 -2.01
C ARG A 107 -16.91 13.16 -3.13
N THR A 108 -15.63 13.32 -2.80
CA THR A 108 -14.56 13.53 -3.77
C THR A 108 -14.51 12.36 -4.77
N SER A 109 -14.61 11.12 -4.31
CA SER A 109 -14.66 9.95 -5.21
C SER A 109 -15.83 10.02 -6.20
N VAL A 110 -17.04 10.38 -5.74
CA VAL A 110 -18.20 10.55 -6.62
C VAL A 110 -17.99 11.67 -7.63
N GLU A 111 -17.54 12.85 -7.20
CA GLU A 111 -17.28 13.99 -8.08
C GLU A 111 -16.28 13.63 -9.20
N HIS A 112 -15.19 12.94 -8.84
CA HIS A 112 -14.18 12.49 -9.81
C HIS A 112 -14.73 11.45 -10.79
N LEU A 113 -15.47 10.43 -10.32
CA LEU A 113 -16.06 9.41 -11.20
C LEU A 113 -17.11 10.01 -12.13
N SER A 114 -17.98 10.88 -11.62
CA SER A 114 -18.96 11.60 -12.44
C SER A 114 -18.29 12.47 -13.50
N GLY A 115 -17.17 13.11 -13.16
CA GLY A 115 -16.34 13.85 -14.11
C GLY A 115 -15.75 12.96 -15.21
N ILE A 116 -15.22 11.79 -14.84
CA ILE A 116 -14.68 10.79 -15.78
C ILE A 116 -15.79 10.30 -16.74
N ILE A 117 -16.95 9.92 -16.21
CA ILE A 117 -18.08 9.43 -16.99
C ILE A 117 -18.58 10.51 -17.97
N SER A 118 -18.69 11.74 -17.51
CA SER A 118 -19.13 12.88 -18.32
C SER A 118 -18.14 13.18 -19.45
N ALA A 119 -16.85 13.21 -19.13
CA ALA A 119 -15.79 13.44 -20.13
C ALA A 119 -15.77 12.33 -21.19
N ALA A 120 -15.93 11.07 -20.77
CA ALA A 120 -15.98 9.93 -21.69
C ALA A 120 -17.20 9.96 -22.63
N SER A 121 -18.33 10.47 -22.13
CA SER A 121 -19.58 10.58 -22.91
C SER A 121 -19.53 11.67 -24.00
N SER A 122 -18.58 12.61 -23.90
CA SER A 122 -18.35 13.66 -24.89
C SER A 122 -17.41 13.27 -26.04
N GLY A 123 -16.79 12.08 -25.95
CA GLY A 123 -15.82 11.58 -26.93
C GLY A 123 -16.39 10.59 -27.95
N ALA A 124 -15.54 10.12 -28.86
CA ALA A 124 -15.86 9.03 -29.77
C ALA A 124 -16.16 7.72 -28.99
N ARG A 125 -16.86 6.78 -29.65
CA ARG A 125 -17.34 5.54 -29.03
C ARG A 125 -16.18 4.81 -28.33
N PRO A 126 -16.29 4.55 -27.01
CA PRO A 126 -15.20 3.97 -26.24
C PRO A 126 -14.93 2.52 -26.66
N GLU A 127 -13.66 2.13 -26.67
CA GLU A 127 -13.25 0.71 -26.78
C GLU A 127 -14.01 -0.16 -25.75
N PRO A 128 -14.29 -1.45 -26.01
CA PRO A 128 -15.11 -2.28 -25.13
C PRO A 128 -14.61 -2.35 -23.68
N ALA A 129 -13.29 -2.42 -23.47
CA ALA A 129 -12.68 -2.38 -22.14
C ALA A 129 -12.96 -1.05 -21.41
N PHE A 130 -12.97 0.05 -22.15
CA PHE A 130 -13.29 1.37 -21.60
C PHE A 130 -14.79 1.49 -21.29
N ALA A 131 -15.67 0.93 -22.13
CA ALA A 131 -17.11 0.88 -21.86
C ALA A 131 -17.44 0.09 -20.57
N ASN A 132 -16.79 -1.06 -20.36
CA ASN A 132 -16.95 -1.84 -19.13
C ASN A 132 -16.48 -1.05 -17.90
N CYS A 133 -15.35 -0.35 -18.00
CA CYS A 133 -14.89 0.51 -16.92
C CYS A 133 -15.88 1.65 -16.59
N LEU A 134 -16.46 2.29 -17.61
CA LEU A 134 -17.44 3.36 -17.40
C LEU A 134 -18.69 2.83 -16.71
N SER A 135 -19.14 1.62 -17.06
CA SER A 135 -20.23 0.94 -16.36
C SER A 135 -19.89 0.67 -14.90
N ALA A 136 -18.69 0.13 -14.62
CA ALA A 136 -18.21 -0.09 -13.25
C ALA A 136 -18.11 1.22 -12.45
N SER A 137 -17.67 2.30 -13.10
CA SER A 137 -17.60 3.65 -12.51
C SER A 137 -18.99 4.21 -12.19
N ALA A 138 -19.98 3.98 -13.06
CA ALA A 138 -21.36 4.40 -12.83
C ALA A 138 -22.00 3.60 -11.68
N HIS A 139 -21.76 2.28 -11.64
CA HIS A 139 -22.17 1.43 -10.52
C HIS A 139 -21.54 1.90 -9.20
N ALA A 140 -20.23 2.19 -9.22
CA ALA A 140 -19.50 2.75 -8.09
C ALA A 140 -20.14 4.05 -7.56
N VAL A 141 -20.47 4.99 -8.45
CA VAL A 141 -21.18 6.22 -8.07
C VAL A 141 -22.51 5.91 -7.37
N GLY A 142 -23.27 4.95 -7.87
CA GLY A 142 -24.53 4.51 -7.25
C GLY A 142 -24.32 3.98 -5.83
N GLN A 143 -23.35 3.10 -5.63
CA GLN A 143 -23.03 2.52 -4.31
C GLN A 143 -22.51 3.57 -3.33
N LEU A 144 -21.60 4.45 -3.75
CA LEU A 144 -21.07 5.53 -2.92
C LEU A 144 -22.16 6.51 -2.50
N ASN A 145 -23.08 6.86 -3.42
CA ASN A 145 -24.25 7.68 -3.11
C ASN A 145 -25.18 7.01 -2.10
N LYS A 146 -25.38 5.69 -2.19
CA LYS A 146 -26.16 4.91 -1.21
C LYS A 146 -25.52 5.00 0.18
N THR A 147 -24.20 4.85 0.28
CA THR A 147 -23.47 5.02 1.54
C THR A 147 -23.59 6.44 2.08
N MET A 148 -23.40 7.46 1.24
CA MET A 148 -23.55 8.86 1.66
C MET A 148 -24.99 9.19 2.09
N TYR A 149 -26.00 8.59 1.46
CA TYR A 149 -27.40 8.77 1.85
C TYR A 149 -27.63 8.30 3.28
N LEU A 150 -27.09 7.13 3.64
CA LEU A 150 -27.13 6.67 5.03
C LEU A 150 -26.46 7.70 5.95
N MET A 151 -25.29 8.21 5.57
CA MET A 151 -24.49 9.22 6.30
C MET A 151 -25.13 10.62 6.44
N ARG A 152 -26.21 10.92 5.69
CA ARG A 152 -26.81 12.25 5.68
C ARG A 152 -27.58 12.59 6.97
N VAL A 153 -28.23 11.60 7.57
CA VAL A 153 -29.06 11.79 8.78
C VAL A 153 -28.17 12.01 10.01
N ASP A 154 -27.06 11.28 10.09
CA ASP A 154 -26.05 11.45 11.12
C ASP A 154 -24.67 11.12 10.54
N PRO A 155 -23.78 12.12 10.36
CA PRO A 155 -22.45 11.87 9.83
C PRO A 155 -21.54 11.15 10.84
N ASP A 156 -21.98 10.96 12.09
CA ASP A 156 -21.20 10.23 13.06
C ASP A 156 -21.35 8.71 12.89
N LEU A 157 -20.23 8.04 12.66
CA LEU A 157 -20.17 6.60 12.53
C LEU A 157 -20.30 5.90 13.90
N GLU A 158 -20.08 6.63 15.00
CA GLU A 158 -20.17 6.10 16.36
C GLU A 158 -21.60 5.70 16.71
N MET A 159 -22.58 6.49 16.28
CA MET A 159 -24.01 6.23 16.53
C MET A 159 -24.60 5.18 15.58
N ARG A 160 -23.82 4.69 14.61
CA ARG A 160 -24.29 3.71 13.63
C ARG A 160 -24.30 2.30 14.22
N PRO A 161 -25.41 1.56 14.04
CA PRO A 161 -25.43 0.16 14.40
C PRO A 161 -24.45 -0.64 13.53
N TYR A 162 -23.91 -1.71 14.11
CA TYR A 162 -22.88 -2.54 13.47
C TYR A 162 -23.27 -3.02 12.07
N TYR A 163 -24.53 -3.46 11.88
CA TYR A 163 -25.01 -3.95 10.60
C TYR A 163 -24.95 -2.87 9.49
N GLN A 164 -25.28 -1.61 9.79
CA GLN A 164 -25.17 -0.53 8.80
C GLN A 164 -23.71 -0.28 8.41
N ARG A 165 -22.78 -0.30 9.37
CA ARG A 165 -21.35 -0.13 9.07
C ARG A 165 -20.80 -1.29 8.24
N ARG A 166 -21.26 -2.51 8.53
CA ARG A 166 -20.92 -3.71 7.74
C ARG A 166 -21.43 -3.60 6.31
N ASP A 167 -22.69 -3.21 6.12
CA ASP A 167 -23.28 -3.02 4.79
C ASP A 167 -22.53 -1.93 3.99
N MET A 168 -22.20 -0.80 4.64
CA MET A 168 -21.38 0.25 4.02
C MET A 168 -20.00 -0.28 3.62
N SER A 169 -19.35 -1.04 4.49
CA SER A 169 -18.02 -1.60 4.19
C SER A 169 -18.09 -2.58 3.03
N GLU A 170 -19.13 -3.42 2.97
CA GLU A 170 -19.35 -4.34 1.86
C GLU A 170 -19.56 -3.58 0.54
N TRP A 171 -20.45 -2.59 0.50
CA TRP A 171 -20.70 -1.80 -0.72
C TRP A 171 -19.46 -1.02 -1.18
N ILE A 172 -18.73 -0.40 -0.25
CA ILE A 172 -17.48 0.30 -0.54
C ILE A 172 -16.40 -0.70 -0.98
N GLY A 173 -16.34 -1.87 -0.37
CA GLY A 173 -15.38 -2.93 -0.68
C GLY A 173 -15.56 -3.46 -2.10
N THR A 174 -16.79 -3.83 -2.48
CA THR A 174 -17.10 -4.22 -3.87
C THR A 174 -16.77 -3.09 -4.84
N THR A 175 -17.10 -1.85 -4.48
CA THR A 175 -16.79 -0.67 -5.31
C THR A 175 -15.29 -0.49 -5.51
N ALA A 176 -14.48 -0.63 -4.46
CA ALA A 176 -13.03 -0.52 -4.54
C ALA A 176 -12.43 -1.60 -5.46
N GLU A 177 -12.91 -2.84 -5.34
CA GLU A 177 -12.46 -3.96 -6.16
C GLU A 177 -12.82 -3.78 -7.64
N ASP A 178 -14.03 -3.32 -7.93
CA ASP A 178 -14.50 -3.04 -9.30
C ASP A 178 -13.70 -1.90 -9.94
N LEU A 179 -13.44 -0.80 -9.22
CA LEU A 179 -12.62 0.30 -9.71
C LEU A 179 -11.16 -0.11 -9.91
N ALA A 180 -10.60 -0.90 -8.99
CA ALA A 180 -9.25 -1.43 -9.14
C ALA A 180 -9.14 -2.40 -10.33
N ARG A 181 -10.18 -3.21 -10.58
CA ARG A 181 -10.26 -4.07 -11.77
C ARG A 181 -10.33 -3.23 -13.03
N CYS A 182 -11.20 -2.21 -13.09
CA CYS A 182 -11.22 -1.27 -14.21
C CYS A 182 -9.83 -0.68 -14.45
N ALA A 183 -9.17 -0.13 -13.42
CA ALA A 183 -7.86 0.50 -13.58
C ALA A 183 -6.86 -0.49 -14.22
N ARG A 184 -6.82 -1.74 -13.71
CA ARG A 184 -5.99 -2.81 -14.27
C ARG A 184 -6.40 -3.31 -15.66
N GLU A 185 -7.54 -2.94 -16.21
CA GLU A 185 -7.87 -3.19 -17.61
C GLU A 185 -7.46 -1.99 -18.48
N MET A 186 -7.61 -0.78 -17.92
CA MET A 186 -7.28 0.49 -18.55
C MET A 186 -5.78 0.80 -18.62
N TRP A 187 -4.91 0.19 -17.82
CA TRP A 187 -3.45 0.41 -17.90
C TRP A 187 -2.86 0.10 -19.29
N LYS A 188 -3.55 -0.73 -20.09
CA LYS A 188 -3.17 -1.03 -21.47
C LYS A 188 -3.38 0.16 -22.42
N VAL A 189 -4.14 1.16 -21.98
CA VAL A 189 -4.51 2.35 -22.74
C VAL A 189 -4.05 3.56 -21.92
N GLU A 190 -2.85 4.06 -22.19
CA GLU A 190 -2.28 5.23 -21.51
C GLU A 190 -3.20 6.45 -21.66
N SER A 191 -4.00 6.70 -20.63
CA SER A 191 -5.00 7.78 -20.64
C SER A 191 -5.04 8.48 -19.29
N LYS A 192 -5.31 9.79 -19.30
CA LYS A 192 -5.56 10.57 -18.07
C LYS A 192 -6.75 10.00 -17.27
N VAL A 193 -7.63 9.26 -17.95
CA VAL A 193 -8.75 8.56 -17.33
C VAL A 193 -8.27 7.44 -16.41
N PHE A 194 -7.22 6.70 -16.79
CA PHE A 194 -6.62 5.66 -15.95
C PHE A 194 -6.08 6.22 -14.62
N ASP A 195 -5.32 7.31 -14.64
CA ASP A 195 -4.80 7.97 -13.43
C ASP A 195 -5.95 8.46 -12.53
N GLY A 196 -7.01 9.00 -13.14
CA GLY A 196 -8.23 9.40 -12.42
C GLY A 196 -8.91 8.25 -11.70
N VAL A 197 -9.17 7.13 -12.40
CA VAL A 197 -9.84 5.96 -11.80
C VAL A 197 -8.98 5.33 -10.70
N TYR A 198 -7.66 5.23 -10.90
CA TYR A 198 -6.76 4.67 -9.91
C TYR A 198 -6.78 5.47 -8.60
N LYS A 199 -6.70 6.81 -8.68
CA LYS A 199 -6.80 7.70 -7.51
C LYS A 199 -8.12 7.54 -6.76
N VAL A 200 -9.22 7.40 -7.50
CA VAL A 200 -10.52 7.16 -6.87
C VAL A 200 -10.56 5.79 -6.19
N ALA A 201 -10.03 4.75 -6.85
CA ALA A 201 -9.95 3.41 -6.27
C ALA A 201 -9.22 3.41 -4.92
N ASP A 202 -8.11 4.17 -4.81
CA ASP A 202 -7.41 4.34 -3.54
C ASP A 202 -8.24 5.06 -2.48
N LEU A 203 -8.91 6.16 -2.81
CA LEU A 203 -9.78 6.87 -1.86
C LEU A 203 -10.91 5.98 -1.33
N VAL A 204 -11.53 5.20 -2.21
CA VAL A 204 -12.59 4.24 -1.85
C VAL A 204 -12.00 3.12 -0.99
N ARG A 205 -10.82 2.59 -1.33
CA ARG A 205 -10.12 1.58 -0.53
C ARG A 205 -9.79 2.07 0.88
N PHE A 206 -9.23 3.28 1.04
CA PHE A 206 -8.97 3.83 2.37
C PHE A 206 -10.25 4.00 3.19
N SER A 207 -11.35 4.37 2.53
CA SER A 207 -12.67 4.50 3.17
C SER A 207 -13.19 3.15 3.68
N LYS A 208 -12.92 2.05 2.96
CA LYS A 208 -13.21 0.68 3.42
C LYS A 208 -12.37 0.31 4.64
N GLU A 209 -11.04 0.47 4.53
CA GLU A 209 -10.09 0.13 5.61
C GLU A 209 -10.44 0.85 6.91
N PHE A 210 -10.85 2.12 6.80
CA PHE A 210 -11.35 2.92 7.91
C PHE A 210 -12.63 2.36 8.53
N LEU A 211 -13.61 1.95 7.73
CA LEU A 211 -14.87 1.36 8.23
C LEU A 211 -14.63 0.02 8.94
N ASP A 212 -13.81 -0.85 8.35
CA ASP A 212 -13.49 -2.18 8.89
C ASP A 212 -12.87 -2.09 10.29
N HIS A 213 -12.11 -1.03 10.55
CA HIS A 213 -11.39 -0.82 11.81
C HIS A 213 -11.93 0.34 12.64
N TYR A 214 -13.10 0.88 12.31
CA TYR A 214 -13.62 2.08 12.97
C TYR A 214 -13.73 1.90 14.49
N GLY A 215 -14.13 0.71 14.95
CA GLY A 215 -14.19 0.38 16.38
C GLY A 215 -12.86 0.53 17.10
N ASN A 216 -11.74 0.29 16.42
CA ASN A 216 -10.39 0.43 16.97
C ASN A 216 -9.90 1.88 16.88
N VAL A 217 -10.26 2.62 15.82
CA VAL A 217 -9.88 4.03 15.65
C VAL A 217 -10.40 4.92 16.78
N ASN A 218 -11.63 4.68 17.25
CA ASN A 218 -12.18 5.48 18.35
C ASN A 218 -11.39 5.30 19.66
N THR A 219 -10.73 4.14 19.85
CA THR A 219 -9.87 3.91 21.00
C THR A 219 -8.56 4.68 20.89
N THR A 220 -7.89 4.66 19.73
CA THR A 220 -6.61 5.37 19.51
C THR A 220 -6.73 6.88 19.57
N VAL A 221 -7.82 7.47 19.06
CA VAL A 221 -8.08 8.92 19.18
C VAL A 221 -8.17 9.36 20.64
N ARG A 222 -8.79 8.54 21.49
CA ARG A 222 -8.92 8.79 22.93
C ARG A 222 -7.56 8.79 23.64
N TRP A 223 -6.62 7.97 23.18
CA TRP A 223 -5.25 7.90 23.71
C TRP A 223 -4.35 9.02 23.18
N ASP A 224 -4.48 9.39 21.91
CA ASP A 224 -3.67 10.47 21.31
C ASP A 224 -4.00 11.84 21.89
N SER A 225 -5.24 12.10 22.30
CA SER A 225 -5.60 13.35 23.00
C SER A 225 -4.93 13.51 24.39
N ALA A 226 -4.49 12.41 25.02
CA ALA A 226 -3.76 12.45 26.29
C ALA A 226 -2.23 12.51 26.10
N ALA A 227 -1.71 12.12 24.93
CA ALA A 227 -0.29 12.02 24.62
C ALA A 227 0.23 13.06 23.61
N ALA A 228 -0.65 13.95 23.13
CA ALA A 228 -0.35 15.00 22.16
C ALA A 228 0.49 16.15 22.75
N SER A 229 1.73 15.84 23.15
CA SER A 229 2.77 16.87 23.22
C SER A 229 4.18 16.40 22.84
N ASP A 230 4.55 15.11 22.80
CA ASP A 230 5.98 14.80 22.56
C ASP A 230 6.35 13.41 21.95
N ARG A 231 5.43 12.43 21.88
CA ARG A 231 5.82 11.05 21.47
C ARG A 231 5.54 10.63 20.03
N SER A 232 4.65 11.34 19.32
CA SER A 232 4.10 10.84 18.04
C SER A 232 5.09 10.79 16.86
N SER A 233 6.29 11.37 16.96
CA SER A 233 7.29 11.32 15.88
C SER A 233 8.27 10.14 16.04
N ARG A 234 8.43 9.59 17.25
CA ARG A 234 9.49 8.59 17.51
C ARG A 234 9.04 7.15 17.24
N ASN A 235 7.77 6.81 17.43
CA ASN A 235 7.36 5.39 17.37
C ASN A 235 7.33 4.81 15.94
N TRP A 236 6.94 5.59 14.92
CA TRP A 236 6.88 5.09 13.53
C TRP A 236 8.27 4.81 12.94
N ILE A 237 9.26 5.62 13.33
CA ILE A 237 10.66 5.41 12.93
C ILE A 237 11.24 4.19 13.66
N VAL A 238 10.87 3.97 14.92
CA VAL A 238 11.41 2.85 15.71
C VAL A 238 10.84 1.52 15.25
N GLU A 239 9.56 1.42 14.85
CA GLU A 239 9.03 0.14 14.35
C GLU A 239 9.58 -0.25 12.98
N ASP A 240 9.77 0.71 12.05
CA ASP A 240 10.46 0.45 10.78
C ASP A 240 11.95 0.15 11.01
N LEU A 241 12.61 0.85 11.94
CA LEU A 241 14.03 0.60 12.26
C LEU A 241 14.22 -0.74 13.00
N VAL A 242 13.30 -1.14 13.87
CA VAL A 242 13.31 -2.44 14.56
C VAL A 242 13.02 -3.56 13.59
N THR A 243 12.10 -3.37 12.64
CA THR A 243 11.82 -4.35 11.58
C THR A 243 13.05 -4.50 10.67
N VAL A 244 13.61 -3.39 10.18
CA VAL A 244 14.85 -3.39 9.38
C VAL A 244 16.04 -3.95 10.18
N SER A 245 16.10 -3.71 11.49
CA SER A 245 17.18 -4.20 12.35
C SER A 245 17.04 -5.68 12.68
N LEU A 246 15.83 -6.22 12.89
CA LEU A 246 15.57 -7.64 13.07
C LEU A 246 15.83 -8.44 11.80
N PHE A 247 15.41 -7.93 10.64
CA PHE A 247 15.74 -8.54 9.36
C PHE A 247 17.23 -8.38 9.03
N GLY A 248 17.84 -7.24 9.34
CA GLY A 248 19.27 -7.01 9.13
C GLY A 248 20.16 -7.90 10.01
N SER A 249 19.85 -8.04 11.29
CA SER A 249 20.60 -8.90 12.20
C SER A 249 20.40 -10.38 11.88
N GLY A 250 19.16 -10.80 11.56
CA GLY A 250 18.87 -12.17 11.13
C GLY A 250 19.60 -12.53 9.84
N TYR A 251 19.67 -11.59 8.89
CA TYR A 251 20.37 -11.76 7.63
C TYR A 251 21.89 -11.79 7.82
N LEU A 252 22.46 -10.93 8.67
CA LEU A 252 23.89 -10.96 9.01
C LEU A 252 24.28 -12.27 9.70
N LEU A 253 23.42 -12.80 10.58
CA LEU A 253 23.63 -14.07 11.26
C LEU A 253 23.54 -15.25 10.27
N LEU A 254 22.64 -15.20 9.31
CA LEU A 254 22.58 -16.15 8.19
C LEU A 254 23.82 -16.09 7.30
N VAL A 255 24.29 -14.89 6.95
CA VAL A 255 25.54 -14.70 6.19
C VAL A 255 26.74 -15.23 6.98
N PHE A 256 26.80 -14.97 8.29
CA PHE A 256 27.88 -15.44 9.15
C PHE A 256 27.88 -16.98 9.30
N LEU A 257 26.71 -17.59 9.56
CA LEU A 257 26.56 -19.05 9.60
C LEU A 257 26.89 -19.69 8.25
N PHE A 258 26.52 -19.03 7.15
CA PHE A 258 26.84 -19.49 5.81
C PHE A 258 28.35 -19.41 5.50
N CYS A 259 29.03 -18.33 5.91
CA CYS A 259 30.49 -18.22 5.84
C CYS A 259 31.20 -19.31 6.67
N LEU A 260 30.67 -19.63 7.85
CA LEU A 260 31.15 -20.73 8.70
C LEU A 260 30.91 -22.11 8.05
N LEU A 261 29.73 -22.34 7.47
CA LEU A 261 29.39 -23.59 6.79
C LEU A 261 30.23 -23.84 5.53
N LEU A 262 30.59 -22.77 4.81
CA LEU A 262 31.45 -22.88 3.63
C LEU A 262 32.94 -23.10 3.96
N ARG A 263 33.32 -23.03 5.26
CA ARG A 263 34.73 -23.05 5.70
C ARG A 263 35.56 -22.11 4.83
N ILE A 264 35.18 -20.84 4.79
CA ILE A 264 36.09 -19.79 4.34
C ILE A 264 36.99 -19.47 5.54
N TYR A 265 37.99 -20.33 5.72
CA TYR A 265 39.23 -20.06 6.45
C TYR A 265 40.37 -20.65 5.61
#